data_AF-A0AAD3RKW6-F1
#
_entry.id   AF-A0AAD3RKW6-F1
#
_cell.length_a   1.000
_cell.length_b   1.000
_cell.length_c   1.000
_cell.angle_alpha   90.00
_cell.angle_beta   90.00
_cell.angle_gamma   90.00
#
_symmetry.space_group_name_H-M   'P 1'
#
loop_
_entity.id
_entity.type
_entity.pdbx_description
1 polymer ?
#
loop_
_entity_poly.entity_id
_entity_poly.type
_entity_poly.pdbx_seq_one_letter_code
_entity_poly.pdbx_strand_id
1 'polypeptide(L)'
;MENCLHVEAAQHQQRGIEKRKSMYTRDYKKLRLLINHVNPAVDFTQIPPGMLALDNMLYFARHHQDAYIRIVLENSSREDKHECPFGRSSIELTKMLCEILKVGELPSENCHDFHRCSSPDRLLEEFCISIQLLNKTWKEMRA
;
A
#
# COMPACT_ATOMS: atom_id res chain seq x y z
N MET A 1 -42.61 -20.18 -16.70
CA MET A 1 -41.47 -20.74 -15.93
C MET A 1 -40.16 -20.00 -16.20
N GLU A 2 -39.96 -19.41 -17.39
CA GLU A 2 -38.73 -18.68 -17.76
C GLU A 2 -38.46 -17.40 -16.93
N ASN A 3 -39.50 -16.68 -16.49
CA ASN A 3 -39.33 -15.47 -15.68
C ASN A 3 -38.79 -15.73 -14.26
N CYS A 4 -38.96 -16.93 -13.70
CA CYS A 4 -38.46 -17.26 -12.36
C CYS A 4 -36.95 -17.52 -12.36
N LEU A 5 -36.46 -18.19 -13.41
CA LEU A 5 -35.03 -18.49 -13.62
C LEU A 5 -34.19 -17.23 -13.80
N HIS A 6 -34.73 -16.20 -14.49
CA HIS A 6 -34.03 -14.92 -14.66
C HIS A 6 -33.89 -14.12 -13.35
N VAL A 7 -34.89 -14.19 -12.47
CA VAL A 7 -34.86 -13.53 -11.16
C VAL A 7 -33.87 -14.22 -10.22
N GLU A 8 -33.85 -15.56 -10.20
CA GLU A 8 -32.89 -16.33 -9.41
C GLU A 8 -31.44 -16.11 -9.88
N ALA A 9 -31.20 -16.02 -11.18
CA ALA A 9 -29.86 -15.74 -11.73
C ALA A 9 -29.36 -14.34 -11.35
N ALA A 10 -30.22 -13.31 -11.41
CA ALA A 10 -29.90 -11.94 -11.01
C ALA A 10 -29.60 -11.85 -9.50
N GLN A 11 -30.38 -12.56 -8.67
CA GLN A 11 -30.17 -12.66 -7.23
C GLN A 11 -28.87 -13.41 -6.88
N HIS A 12 -28.55 -14.49 -7.62
CA HIS A 12 -27.28 -15.21 -7.45
C HIS A 12 -26.07 -14.35 -7.81
N GLN A 13 -26.20 -13.51 -8.84
CA GLN A 13 -25.15 -12.60 -9.30
C GLN A 13 -24.95 -11.42 -8.33
N GLN A 14 -26.03 -10.83 -7.79
CA GLN A 14 -25.97 -9.83 -6.73
C GLN A 14 -25.35 -10.39 -5.44
N ARG A 15 -25.74 -11.61 -5.04
CA ARG A 15 -25.15 -12.32 -3.89
C ARG A 15 -23.66 -12.65 -4.10
N GLY A 16 -23.25 -12.91 -5.35
CA GLY A 16 -21.85 -13.07 -5.74
C GLY A 16 -21.04 -11.77 -5.62
N ILE A 17 -21.62 -10.64 -6.01
CA ILE A 17 -21.00 -9.31 -5.89
C ILE A 17 -20.90 -8.88 -4.43
N GLU A 18 -21.92 -9.11 -3.61
CA GLU A 18 -21.90 -8.83 -2.17
C GLU A 18 -20.89 -9.71 -1.42
N LYS A 19 -20.80 -11.00 -1.77
CA LYS A 19 -19.75 -11.89 -1.23
C LYS A 19 -18.36 -11.41 -1.60
N ARG A 20 -18.14 -10.97 -2.84
CA ARG A 20 -16.85 -10.39 -3.26
C ARG A 20 -16.55 -9.11 -2.50
N LYS A 21 -17.51 -8.18 -2.38
CA LYS A 21 -17.34 -6.94 -1.59
C LYS A 21 -17.03 -7.24 -0.12
N SER A 22 -17.71 -8.21 0.49
CA SER A 22 -17.45 -8.66 1.86
C SER A 22 -16.06 -9.28 2.02
N MET A 23 -15.61 -10.10 1.05
CA MET A 23 -14.23 -10.61 1.02
C MET A 23 -13.23 -9.46 0.92
N TYR A 24 -13.40 -8.53 -0.03
CA TYR A 24 -12.52 -7.38 -0.18
C TYR A 24 -12.48 -6.52 1.09
N THR A 25 -13.62 -6.19 1.69
CA THR A 25 -13.66 -5.44 2.97
C THR A 25 -12.98 -6.21 4.10
N ARG A 26 -13.14 -7.53 4.17
CA ARG A 26 -12.48 -8.36 5.18
C ARG A 26 -10.98 -8.45 4.93
N ASP A 27 -10.57 -8.56 3.68
CA ASP A 27 -9.16 -8.58 3.28
C ASP A 27 -8.55 -7.22 3.59
N TYR A 28 -9.13 -6.09 3.18
CA TYR A 28 -8.67 -4.75 3.56
C TYR A 28 -8.61 -4.51 5.07
N LYS A 29 -9.57 -5.05 5.84
CA LYS A 29 -9.55 -5.02 7.32
C LYS A 29 -8.44 -5.89 7.91
N LYS A 30 -8.24 -7.10 7.38
CA LYS A 30 -7.18 -8.03 7.81
C LYS A 30 -5.79 -7.55 7.43
N LEU A 31 -5.68 -6.86 6.31
CA LEU A 31 -4.41 -6.40 5.78
C LEU A 31 -3.93 -5.11 6.47
N ARG A 32 -4.77 -4.49 7.32
CA ARG A 32 -4.56 -3.20 8.01
C ARG A 32 -3.83 -2.18 7.13
N LEU A 33 -4.15 -2.21 5.84
CA LEU A 33 -3.44 -1.44 4.82
C LEU A 33 -3.68 0.05 5.07
N LEU A 34 -4.87 0.44 5.50
CA LEU A 34 -5.31 1.82 5.42
C LEU A 34 -6.10 2.19 6.69
N ILE A 35 -5.87 3.42 7.17
CA ILE A 35 -6.38 4.02 8.42
C ILE A 35 -7.91 4.05 8.40
N ASN A 36 -8.50 4.20 7.21
CA ASN A 36 -9.95 4.30 7.07
C ASN A 36 -10.58 3.02 6.51
N HIS A 37 -11.17 2.21 7.41
CA HIS A 37 -11.83 0.93 7.05
C HIS A 37 -13.12 1.09 6.22
N VAL A 38 -13.61 2.32 6.05
CA VAL A 38 -14.84 2.64 5.31
C VAL A 38 -14.51 3.10 3.89
N ASN A 39 -13.47 3.95 3.73
CA ASN A 39 -13.00 4.38 2.43
C ASN A 39 -11.47 4.52 2.39
N PRO A 40 -10.73 3.48 1.96
CA PRO A 40 -9.27 3.49 1.89
C PRO A 40 -8.70 4.57 0.96
N ALA A 41 -9.48 5.07 -0.01
CA ALA A 41 -9.03 6.11 -0.94
C ALA A 41 -8.73 7.44 -0.24
N VAL A 42 -9.35 7.70 0.93
CA VAL A 42 -9.15 8.92 1.71
C VAL A 42 -7.71 9.04 2.21
N ASP A 43 -7.04 7.93 2.47
CA ASP A 43 -5.67 7.96 2.99
C ASP A 43 -4.65 8.45 1.94
N PHE A 44 -5.03 8.44 0.66
CA PHE A 44 -4.23 8.96 -0.45
C PHE A 44 -4.62 10.38 -0.87
N THR A 45 -5.53 11.05 -0.16
CA THR A 45 -5.90 12.44 -0.51
C THR A 45 -4.91 13.47 0.04
N GLN A 46 -4.07 13.10 1.01
CA GLN A 46 -3.05 14.00 1.54
C GLN A 46 -1.84 14.04 0.61
N ILE A 47 -1.40 15.25 0.26
CA ILE A 47 -0.24 15.49 -0.61
C ILE A 47 0.77 16.35 0.17
N PRO A 48 2.05 15.92 0.30
CA PRO A 48 2.61 14.62 -0.13
C PRO A 48 2.20 13.45 0.79
N PRO A 49 2.22 12.18 0.33
CA PRO A 49 2.67 11.72 -0.99
C PRO A 49 1.54 11.52 -2.02
N GLY A 50 0.27 11.57 -1.61
CA GLY A 50 -0.87 11.33 -2.49
C GLY A 50 -0.85 9.94 -3.15
N MET A 51 -1.21 9.91 -4.44
CA MET A 51 -1.25 8.68 -5.25
C MET A 51 0.12 8.02 -5.46
N LEU A 52 1.22 8.74 -5.25
CA LEU A 52 2.57 8.19 -5.39
C LEU A 52 2.83 7.03 -4.42
N ALA A 53 2.25 7.08 -3.22
CA ALA A 53 2.33 5.95 -2.29
C ALA A 53 1.64 4.70 -2.84
N LEU A 54 0.50 4.87 -3.54
CA LEU A 54 -0.18 3.77 -4.18
C LEU A 54 0.63 3.20 -5.35
N ASP A 55 1.24 4.07 -6.16
CA ASP A 55 2.11 3.66 -7.26
C ASP A 55 3.30 2.85 -6.76
N ASN A 56 3.93 3.28 -5.67
CA ASN A 56 5.01 2.57 -4.98
C ASN A 56 4.56 1.19 -4.47
N MET A 57 3.41 1.12 -3.79
CA MET A 57 2.87 -0.15 -3.30
C MET A 57 2.54 -1.11 -4.44
N LEU A 58 1.97 -0.60 -5.53
CA LEU A 58 1.64 -1.39 -6.73
C LEU A 58 2.90 -1.87 -7.43
N TYR A 59 3.93 -1.02 -7.52
CA TYR A 59 5.22 -1.38 -8.08
C TYR A 59 5.86 -2.51 -7.29
N PHE A 60 5.92 -2.39 -5.96
CA PHE A 60 6.47 -3.43 -5.08
C PHE A 60 5.70 -4.76 -5.21
N ALA A 61 4.37 -4.71 -5.26
CA ALA A 61 3.54 -5.90 -5.44
C ALA A 61 3.77 -6.60 -6.79
N ARG A 62 4.13 -5.85 -7.84
CA ARG A 62 4.39 -6.40 -9.19
C ARG A 62 5.82 -6.89 -9.39
N HIS A 63 6.80 -6.16 -8.89
CA HIS A 63 8.23 -6.43 -9.17
C HIS A 63 8.89 -7.28 -8.08
N HIS A 64 8.37 -7.25 -6.85
CA HIS A 64 8.86 -8.05 -5.72
C HIS A 64 7.72 -8.80 -5.04
N GLN A 65 6.92 -9.50 -5.84
CA GLN A 65 5.70 -10.17 -5.41
C GLN A 65 5.89 -11.07 -4.17
N ASP A 66 6.95 -11.87 -4.13
CA ASP A 66 7.23 -12.75 -2.99
C ASP A 66 7.51 -11.99 -1.69
N ALA A 67 8.22 -10.87 -1.77
CA ALA A 67 8.49 -10.01 -0.63
C ALA A 67 7.21 -9.29 -0.17
N TYR A 68 6.40 -8.81 -1.12
CA TYR A 68 5.11 -8.19 -0.83
C TYR A 68 4.16 -9.16 -0.12
N ILE A 69 3.96 -10.36 -0.68
CA ILE A 69 3.10 -11.40 -0.08
C ILE A 69 3.59 -11.74 1.33
N ARG A 70 4.90 -11.91 1.51
CA ARG A 70 5.48 -12.23 2.80
C ARG A 70 5.18 -11.15 3.84
N ILE A 71 5.48 -9.88 3.54
CA ILE A 71 5.24 -8.77 4.47
C ILE A 71 3.75 -8.67 4.83
N VAL A 72 2.88 -8.80 3.84
CA VAL A 72 1.44 -8.72 4.03
C VAL A 72 0.93 -9.86 4.90
N LEU A 73 1.30 -11.11 4.59
CA LEU A 73 0.82 -12.27 5.34
C LEU A 73 1.38 -12.31 6.76
N GLU A 74 2.67 -12.01 6.93
CA GLU A 74 3.32 -11.98 8.24
C GLU A 74 2.67 -10.94 9.17
N ASN A 75 2.31 -9.77 8.66
CA ASN A 75 1.64 -8.76 9.49
C ASN A 75 0.16 -9.08 9.71
N SER A 76 -0.55 -9.63 8.71
CA SER A 76 -1.99 -9.94 8.82
C SER A 76 -2.31 -11.17 9.68
N SER A 77 -1.33 -12.04 9.93
CA SER A 77 -1.47 -13.28 10.71
C SER A 77 -1.05 -13.13 12.17
N ARG A 78 -0.49 -11.98 12.55
CA ARG A 78 -0.10 -11.70 13.93
C ARG A 78 -1.34 -11.35 14.74
N GLU A 79 -1.57 -12.11 15.80
CA GLU A 79 -2.65 -11.84 16.76
C GLU A 79 -2.20 -10.90 17.90
N ASP A 80 -0.93 -10.49 17.93
CA ASP A 80 -0.38 -9.54 18.90
C ASP A 80 -0.46 -8.09 18.40
N LYS A 81 -0.43 -7.12 19.33
CA LYS A 81 -0.60 -5.68 19.03
C LYS A 81 0.60 -5.04 18.28
N HIS A 82 1.60 -5.83 17.89
CA HIS A 82 2.90 -5.38 17.36
C HIS A 82 3.03 -5.55 15.84
N GLU A 83 1.91 -5.68 15.12
CA GLU A 83 1.89 -5.78 13.67
C GLU A 83 2.17 -4.42 13.02
N CYS A 84 3.03 -4.39 12.00
CA CYS A 84 3.31 -3.19 11.23
C CYS A 84 2.17 -2.96 10.21
N PRO A 85 1.44 -1.83 10.27
CA PRO A 85 0.34 -1.55 9.35
C PRO A 85 0.88 -1.18 7.96
N PHE A 86 0.93 -2.14 7.03
CA PHE A 86 1.67 -2.01 5.77
C PHE A 86 1.38 -0.73 4.99
N GLY A 87 0.12 -0.38 4.75
CA GLY A 87 -0.16 0.78 3.90
C GLY A 87 -0.03 2.12 4.64
N ARG A 88 -0.30 2.21 5.95
CA ARG A 88 0.06 3.40 6.74
C ARG A 88 1.58 3.61 6.72
N SER A 89 2.34 2.54 6.96
CA SER A 89 3.80 2.60 6.88
C SER A 89 4.28 2.96 5.48
N SER A 90 3.62 2.47 4.43
CA SER A 90 3.95 2.78 3.03
C SER A 90 3.72 4.25 2.68
N ILE A 91 2.63 4.86 3.17
CA ILE A 91 2.32 6.28 2.97
C ILE A 91 3.37 7.14 3.68
N GLU A 92 3.62 6.89 4.96
CA GLU A 92 4.61 7.66 5.73
C GLU A 92 6.02 7.49 5.18
N LEU A 93 6.39 6.27 4.77
CA LEU A 93 7.68 5.99 4.15
C LEU A 93 7.83 6.72 2.82
N THR A 94 6.80 6.72 1.97
CA THR A 94 6.85 7.43 0.69
C THR A 94 7.03 8.94 0.91
N LYS A 95 6.35 9.51 1.90
CA LYS A 95 6.52 10.91 2.28
C LYS A 95 7.96 11.21 2.72
N MET A 96 8.50 10.39 3.62
CA MET A 96 9.87 10.51 4.11
C MET A 96 10.89 10.40 2.97
N LEU A 97 10.71 9.45 2.05
CA LEU A 97 11.57 9.30 0.87
C LEU A 97 11.49 10.52 -0.05
N CYS A 98 10.30 11.11 -0.23
CA CYS A 98 10.15 12.34 -1.02
C CYS A 98 10.92 13.51 -0.40
N GLU A 99 10.91 13.63 0.93
CA GLU A 99 11.65 14.66 1.67
C GLU A 99 13.17 14.42 1.60
N ILE A 100 13.64 13.19 1.81
CA ILE A 100 15.07 12.83 1.76
C ILE A 100 15.64 13.01 0.35
N LEU A 101 14.89 12.58 -0.67
CA LEU A 101 15.32 12.61 -2.06
C LEU A 101 14.99 13.94 -2.76
N LYS A 102 14.38 14.89 -2.04
CA LYS A 102 14.02 16.22 -2.54
C LYS A 102 13.20 16.16 -3.84
N VAL A 103 12.24 15.24 -3.88
CA VAL A 103 11.40 15.02 -5.05
C VAL A 103 10.60 16.28 -5.35
N GLY A 104 10.74 16.80 -6.58
CA GLY A 104 10.06 18.03 -7.02
C GLY A 104 10.81 19.33 -6.75
N GLU A 105 11.98 19.30 -6.11
CA GLU A 105 12.83 20.50 -5.96
C GLU A 105 13.61 20.80 -7.26
N LEU A 106 13.63 22.08 -7.65
CA LEU A 106 14.44 22.55 -8.77
C LEU A 106 15.95 22.44 -8.45
N PRO A 107 16.80 22.16 -9.44
CA PRO A 107 18.25 22.31 -9.26
C PRO A 107 18.59 23.71 -8.78
N SER A 108 19.23 23.82 -7.62
CA SER A 108 19.97 25.02 -7.26
C SER A 108 21.37 24.94 -7.89
N GLU A 109 21.84 26.06 -8.44
CA GLU A 109 23.10 26.14 -9.18
C GLU A 109 24.37 25.90 -8.33
N ASN A 110 24.21 25.82 -7.01
CA ASN A 110 25.30 25.64 -6.04
C ASN A 110 25.34 24.25 -5.39
N CYS A 111 24.42 23.35 -5.75
CA CYS A 111 24.30 22.06 -5.09
C CYS A 111 25.10 20.99 -5.87
N HIS A 112 26.30 20.67 -5.38
CA HIS A 112 27.11 19.54 -5.87
C HIS A 112 26.63 18.17 -5.35
N ASP A 113 25.53 18.12 -4.58
CA ASP A 113 24.96 16.87 -4.10
C ASP A 113 24.16 16.21 -5.24
N PHE A 114 24.85 15.35 -5.98
CA PHE A 114 24.29 14.47 -7.02
C PHE A 114 23.34 13.39 -6.47
N HIS A 115 22.59 13.66 -5.41
CA HIS A 115 21.48 12.80 -4.97
C HIS A 115 20.15 13.26 -5.56
N ARG A 116 20.19 13.65 -6.83
CA ARG A 116 18.98 14.02 -7.57
C ARG A 116 18.23 12.74 -7.94
N CYS A 117 17.12 12.47 -7.28
CA CYS A 117 16.14 11.51 -7.75
C CYS A 117 15.41 12.10 -8.97
N SER A 118 16.10 12.17 -10.12
CA SER A 118 15.49 12.58 -11.40
C SER A 118 14.74 11.45 -12.08
N SER A 119 15.01 10.20 -11.68
CA SER A 119 14.36 9.03 -12.26
C SER A 119 13.25 8.53 -11.32
N PRO A 120 11.99 8.53 -11.78
CA PRO A 120 10.88 7.87 -11.09
C PRO A 120 11.20 6.43 -10.69
N ASP A 121 11.95 5.72 -11.56
CA ASP A 121 12.38 4.34 -11.34
C ASP A 121 13.26 4.17 -10.09
N ARG A 122 14.08 5.18 -9.76
CA ARG A 122 14.92 5.11 -8.56
C ARG A 122 14.07 5.21 -7.30
N LEU A 123 13.10 6.12 -7.24
CA LEU A 123 12.23 6.25 -6.06
C LEU A 123 11.46 4.95 -5.78
N LEU A 124 11.01 4.28 -6.84
CA LEU A 124 10.27 3.02 -6.76
C LEU A 124 11.13 1.90 -6.14
N GLU A 125 12.37 1.75 -6.59
CA GLU A 125 13.31 0.77 -6.03
C GLU A 125 13.73 1.10 -4.59
N GLU A 126 14.01 2.37 -4.30
CA GLU A 126 14.34 2.83 -2.93
C GLU A 126 13.19 2.57 -1.96
N PHE A 127 11.93 2.73 -2.41
CA PHE A 127 10.77 2.33 -1.63
C PHE A 127 10.75 0.83 -1.33
N CYS A 128 10.99 -0.02 -2.33
CA CYS A 128 11.01 -1.48 -2.17
C CYS A 128 12.03 -1.96 -1.14
N ILE A 129 13.23 -1.36 -1.13
CA ILE A 129 14.27 -1.67 -0.16
C ILE A 129 13.87 -1.15 1.22
N SER A 130 13.39 0.08 1.29
CA SER A 130 13.07 0.74 2.54
C SER A 130 11.88 0.11 3.27
N ILE A 131 10.85 -0.37 2.56
CA ILE A 131 9.69 -1.01 3.20
C ILE A 131 10.06 -2.38 3.80
N GLN A 132 10.98 -3.12 3.16
CA GLN A 132 11.51 -4.37 3.70
C GLN A 132 12.35 -4.11 4.95
N LEU A 133 13.20 -3.08 4.93
CA LEU A 133 13.99 -2.67 6.09
C LEU A 133 13.08 -2.22 7.24
N LEU A 134 12.10 -1.37 6.96
CA LEU A 134 11.12 -0.89 7.95
C LEU A 134 10.42 -2.06 8.63
N ASN A 135 9.94 -3.03 7.86
CA ASN A 135 9.27 -4.20 8.43
C ASN A 135 10.21 -5.07 9.30
N LYS A 136 11.49 -5.18 8.90
CA LYS A 136 12.50 -5.87 9.71
C LYS A 136 12.76 -5.14 11.02
N THR A 137 13.03 -3.84 10.96
CA THR A 137 13.30 -3.00 12.14
C THR A 137 12.12 -2.97 13.09
N TRP A 138 10.89 -2.88 12.57
CA TRP A 138 9.67 -2.95 13.39
C TRP A 138 9.62 -4.21 14.26
N LYS A 139 9.95 -5.37 13.67
CA LYS A 139 9.98 -6.66 14.39
C LYS A 139 11.09 -6.71 15.42
N GLU A 140 12.28 -6.22 15.07
CA GLU A 140 13.43 -6.16 15.99
C GLU A 140 13.13 -5.29 17.22
N MET A 141 12.41 -4.20 17.02
CA MET A 141 12.00 -3.28 18.09
C MET A 141 10.80 -3.77 18.91
N ARG A 142 10.06 -4.78 18.43
CA ARG A 142 8.78 -5.21 19.02
C ARG A 142 7.83 -4.03 19.22
N ALA A 143 7.79 -3.13 18.23
CA ALA A 143 7.01 -1.91 18.23
C ALA A 143 5.50 -2.17 18.15
#